data_AF-A0A2G4IBX1-F1
#
_entry.id   AF-A0A2G4IBX1-F1
#
_cell.length_a   1.000
_cell.length_b   1.000
_cell.length_c   1.000
_cell.angle_alpha   90.00
_cell.angle_beta   90.00
_cell.angle_gamma   90.00
#
_symmetry.space_group_name_H-M   'P 1'
#
loop_
_entity.id
_entity.type
_entity.pdbx_description
1 polymer ?
#
loop_
_entity_poly.entity_id
_entity_poly.type
_entity_poly.pdbx_seq_one_letter_code
_entity_poly.pdbx_strand_id
1 'polypeptide(L)' 'MTLPRTFDLPDEVSDWDDKNYFTFLQDHQFGYQALLDELKARGQEHSAEYQHWLDQFKAVEHYLARDFNRRYHQG' A
#
# COMPACT_ATOMS: atom_id res chain seq x y z
N MET A 1 -9.81 -5.76 -17.95
CA MET A 1 -9.73 -6.17 -16.53
C MET A 1 -9.63 -4.89 -15.71
N THR A 2 -10.67 -4.57 -14.97
CA THR A 2 -10.79 -3.33 -14.19
C THR A 2 -10.16 -3.58 -12.82
N LEU A 3 -9.05 -2.89 -12.52
CA LEU A 3 -8.42 -2.93 -11.19
C LEU A 3 -9.44 -2.50 -10.11
N PRO A 4 -9.46 -3.14 -8.93
CA PRO A 4 -10.34 -2.72 -7.85
C PRO A 4 -9.99 -1.28 -7.44
N ARG A 5 -10.96 -0.38 -7.63
CA ARG A 5 -10.97 0.98 -7.10
C ARG A 5 -11.26 0.90 -5.61
N THR A 6 -10.25 1.11 -4.77
CA THR A 6 -10.30 2.02 -3.59
C THR A 6 -8.96 1.96 -2.85
N PHE A 7 -7.97 2.61 -3.45
CA PHE A 7 -6.96 3.34 -2.69
C PHE A 7 -7.07 4.77 -3.22
N ASP A 8 -8.03 5.52 -2.66
CA ASP A 8 -8.11 6.96 -2.91
C ASP A 8 -7.01 7.59 -2.06
N LEU A 9 -5.82 7.72 -2.65
CA LEU A 9 -4.88 8.73 -2.21
C LEU A 9 -5.66 10.06 -2.26
N PRO A 10 -5.74 10.83 -1.15
CA PRO A 10 -6.31 12.17 -1.20
C PRO A 10 -5.65 12.92 -2.36
N ASP A 11 -6.41 13.68 -3.15
CA ASP A 11 -5.88 14.47 -4.27
C ASP A 11 -4.65 15.30 -3.84
N GLU A 12 -4.62 15.73 -2.58
CA GLU A 12 -3.52 16.44 -1.93
C GLU A 12 -2.17 15.68 -1.97
N VAL A 13 -2.17 14.35 -2.04
CA VAL A 13 -0.97 13.50 -2.03
C VAL A 13 -0.36 13.35 -3.44
N SER A 14 -1.10 13.69 -4.50
CA SER A 14 -0.59 13.73 -5.89
C SER A 14 0.43 14.86 -6.10
N ASP A 15 0.32 15.94 -5.32
CA ASP A 15 1.19 17.13 -5.41
C ASP A 15 2.38 17.09 -4.43
N TRP A 16 2.51 16.00 -3.66
CA TRP A 16 3.60 15.88 -2.70
C TRP A 16 4.92 15.61 -3.40
N ASP A 17 5.98 16.25 -2.90
CA ASP A 17 7.34 15.93 -3.33
C ASP A 17 7.61 14.43 -3.12
N ASP A 18 8.41 13.87 -4.03
CA ASP A 18 8.76 12.45 -4.12
C ASP A 18 9.18 11.85 -2.77
N LYS A 19 9.84 12.61 -1.91
CA LYS A 19 10.25 12.14 -0.57
C LYS A 19 9.07 11.97 0.39
N ASN A 20 8.13 12.91 0.39
CA ASN A 20 6.93 12.86 1.25
C ASN A 20 5.99 11.76 0.79
N TYR A 21 5.81 11.62 -0.54
CA TYR A 21 5.03 10.55 -1.14
C TYR A 21 5.59 9.16 -0.77
N PHE A 22 6.91 8.98 -0.87
CA PHE A 22 7.56 7.72 -0.51
C PHE A 22 7.42 7.39 0.98
N THR A 23 7.63 8.38 1.86
CA THR A 23 7.49 8.20 3.32
C THR A 23 6.06 7.80 3.67
N PHE A 24 5.07 8.45 3.06
CA PHE A 24 3.66 8.11 3.23
C PHE A 24 3.37 6.66 2.85
N LEU A 25 3.83 6.20 1.68
CA LEU A 25 3.63 4.81 1.24
C LEU A 25 4.32 3.82 2.19
N GLN A 26 5.53 4.13 2.65
CA GLN A 26 6.28 3.28 3.55
C GLN A 26 5.58 3.13 4.92
N ASP A 27 5.08 4.22 5.50
CA ASP A 27 4.33 4.21 6.76
C ASP A 27 3.05 3.36 6.65
N HIS A 28 2.32 3.47 5.53
CA HIS A 28 1.12 2.67 5.28
C HIS A 28 1.44 1.18 5.08
N GLN A 29 2.55 0.86 4.42
CA GLN A 29 3.01 -0.52 4.27
C GLN A 29 3.24 -1.18 5.64
N PHE A 30 3.94 -0.49 6.55
CA PHE A 30 4.17 -0.98 7.91
C PHE A 30 2.88 -1.10 8.72
N GLY A 31 1.99 -0.12 8.61
CA GLY A 31 0.69 -0.14 9.29
C GLY A 31 -0.17 -1.33 8.86
N TYR A 32 -0.29 -1.60 7.56
CA TYR A 32 -1.06 -2.73 7.04
C TYR A 32 -0.42 -4.08 7.40
N GLN A 33 0.91 -4.18 7.37
CA GLN A 33 1.61 -5.40 7.80
C GLN A 33 1.30 -5.73 9.27
N ALA A 34 1.34 -4.74 10.16
CA ALA A 34 1.01 -4.94 11.58
C ALA A 34 -0.44 -5.43 11.77
N LEU A 35 -1.41 -4.85 11.06
CA LEU A 35 -2.81 -5.30 11.10
C LEU A 35 -2.98 -6.73 10.60
N LEU A 36 -2.31 -7.10 9.52
CA LEU A 36 -2.33 -8.46 8.98
C LEU A 36 -1.73 -9.46 9.98
N ASP A 37 -0.62 -9.11 10.63
CA ASP A 37 0.01 -9.96 11.65
C ASP A 37 -0.89 -10.12 12.89
N GLU A 38 -1.58 -9.08 13.32
CA GLU A 38 -2.57 -9.16 14.41
C GLU A 38 -3.74 -10.08 14.05
N LEU A 39 -4.31 -9.92 12.85
CA LEU A 39 -5.41 -10.76 12.38
C LEU A 39 -4.98 -12.22 12.23
N LYS A 40 -3.75 -12.45 11.76
CA LYS A 40 -3.16 -13.78 11.68
C LYS A 40 -2.96 -14.40 13.06
N ALA A 41 -2.46 -13.65 14.04
CA ALA A 41 -2.32 -14.12 15.42
C ALA A 41 -3.67 -14.48 16.06
N ARG A 42 -4.77 -13.86 15.61
CA ARG A 42 -6.15 -14.19 16.01
C ARG A 42 -6.78 -15.33 15.20
N GLY A 43 -6.06 -15.91 14.23
CA GLY A 43 -6.56 -16.98 13.36
C GLY A 43 -7.56 -16.50 12.29
N GLN A 44 -7.56 -15.21 11.95
CA GLN A 44 -8.51 -14.58 11.05
C GLN A 44 -7.98 -14.42 9.60
N GLU A 45 -7.01 -15.24 9.18
CA GLU A 45 -6.39 -15.19 7.83
C GLU A 45 -7.39 -15.37 6.66
N HIS A 46 -8.57 -15.93 6.93
CA HIS A 46 -9.64 -16.12 5.94
C HIS A 46 -10.81 -15.15 6.09
N SER A 47 -10.69 -14.17 6.98
CA SER A 47 -11.72 -13.16 7.19
C SER A 47 -11.75 -12.15 6.04
N ALA A 48 -12.93 -11.56 5.79
CA ALA A 48 -13.07 -10.47 4.83
C ALA A 48 -12.20 -9.25 5.21
N GLU A 49 -12.00 -9.03 6.51
CA GLU A 49 -11.13 -7.99 7.04
C GLU A 49 -9.67 -8.23 6.67
N TYR A 50 -9.15 -9.45 6.85
CA TYR A 50 -7.80 -9.80 6.44
C TYR A 50 -7.61 -9.64 4.93
N GLN A 51 -8.57 -10.11 4.12
CA GLN A 51 -8.51 -9.96 2.67
C GLN A 51 -8.50 -8.48 2.25
N HIS A 52 -9.32 -7.64 2.89
CA HIS A 52 -9.33 -6.20 2.64
C HIS A 52 -7.96 -5.55 2.91
N TRP A 53 -7.37 -5.79 4.07
CA TRP A 53 -6.06 -5.23 4.41
C TRP A 53 -4.94 -5.79 3.55
N LEU A 54 -5.04 -7.06 3.13
CA LEU A 54 -4.09 -7.68 2.22
C LEU A 54 -4.12 -7.01 0.84
N ASP A 55 -5.30 -6.65 0.35
CA ASP A 55 -5.45 -5.95 -0.92
C ASP A 55 -4.89 -4.51 -0.83
N GLN A 56 -5.08 -3.82 0.30
CA GLN A 56 -4.47 -2.50 0.55
C GLN A 56 -2.94 -2.57 0.62
N PHE A 57 -2.40 -3.57 1.32
CA PHE A 57 -0.95 -3.81 1.40
C PHE A 57 -0.35 -4.01 0.00
N LYS A 58 -0.94 -4.89 -0.82
CA LYS A 58 -0.50 -5.13 -2.19
C LYS A 58 -0.56 -3.88 -3.06
N ALA A 59 -1.61 -3.06 -2.90
CA ALA A 59 -1.72 -1.80 -3.63
C ALA A 59 -0.53 -0.88 -3.32
N VAL A 60 -0.19 -0.72 -2.03
CA VAL A 60 0.98 0.08 -1.60
C VAL A 60 2.29 -0.50 -2.13
N GLU A 61 2.48 -1.82 -2.09
CA GLU A 61 3.67 -2.47 -2.67
C GLU A 61 3.81 -2.19 -4.17
N HIS A 62 2.71 -2.23 -4.91
CA HIS A 62 2.71 -1.89 -6.34
C HIS A 62 3.12 -0.42 -6.59
N TYR A 63 2.66 0.52 -5.76
CA TYR A 63 3.06 1.92 -5.86
C TYR A 63 4.55 2.11 -5.54
N LEU A 64 5.06 1.49 -4.47
CA LEU A 64 6.48 1.54 -4.10
C LEU A 64 7.37 0.95 -5.20
N ALA A 65 6.99 -0.20 -5.78
CA ALA A 65 7.73 -0.82 -6.87
C ALA A 65 7.74 0.04 -8.14
N ARG A 66 6.61 0.71 -8.44
CA ARG A 66 6.51 1.63 -9.59
C ARG A 66 7.38 2.88 -9.38
N ASP A 67 7.36 3.47 -8.19
CA ASP A 67 8.19 4.63 -7.87
C ASP A 67 9.68 4.26 -7.87
N PHE A 68 10.05 3.10 -7.34
CA PHE A 68 11.41 2.55 -7.44
C PHE A 68 11.86 2.41 -8.90
N ASN A 69 11.04 1.79 -9.77
CA ASN A 69 11.37 1.66 -11.18
C ASN A 69 11.50 3.03 -11.89
N ARG A 70 10.66 4.01 -11.56
CA ARG A 70 10.77 5.38 -12.09
C ARG A 70 12.11 6.02 -11.69
N ARG A 71 12.55 5.84 -10.43
CA ARG A 71 13.77 6.46 -9.91
C ARG A 71 15.06 5.81 -10.39
N TYR A 72 15.06 4.50 -10.61
CA TYR A 72 16.29 3.72 -10.86
C TYR A 72 16.44 3.16 -12.27
N HIS A 73 15.39 3.17 -13.10
CA HIS A 73 15.43 2.64 -14.48
C HIS A 73 15.10 3.67 -15.58
N GLN A 74 14.88 4.96 -15.25
CA GLN A 74 14.84 6.07 -16.22
C GLN A 74 16.15 6.88 -16.22
N GLY A 75 17.29 6.19 -16.24
CA GLY A 75 18.62 6.77 -16.52
C GLY A 75 19.13 6.30 -17.87
#